data_AF-A0A947D7D2-F1
#
_entry.id   AF-A0A947D7D2-F1
#
_cell.length_a   1.000
_cell.length_b   1.000
_cell.length_c   1.000
_cell.angle_alpha   90.00
_cell.angle_beta   90.00
_cell.angle_gamma   90.00
#
_symmetry.space_group_name_H-M   'P 1'
#
loop_
_entity.id
_entity.type
_entity.pdbx_description
1 polymer ?
#
loop_
_entity_poly.entity_id
_entity_poly.type
_entity_poly.pdbx_seq_one_letter_code
_entity_poly.pdbx_strand_id
1 'polypeptide(L)'
;MRAMVVGFPKTGTTTITRALSTAGWRTAHWRINEGFVGILIQANIEAGRPAFAGLERYDAVTQADVCLPGRGLNFWPNLDLTVLDTIRRDYPDCLFILNTRDPAKTIASMRGWGRLHRRIMLAEVPGLPKGCGRSDAELERWIQAHYAAVRLRFGVDPRFVEFDIEDPAARDILAAATGLDLVWWGRANRTNLARQSTGGTQGSSGGSGSRIARKGKTSGVGPNRRPAMLRWLKRLMKRNKTVR
;
A
#
# COMPACT_ATOMS: atom_id res chain seq x y z
N MET A 1 -12.70 12.41 -7.50
CA MET A 1 -11.31 12.21 -7.03
C MET A 1 -10.40 13.07 -7.88
N ARG A 2 -9.48 13.82 -7.29
CA ARG A 2 -8.57 14.72 -8.01
C ARG A 2 -7.20 14.12 -8.26
N ALA A 3 -6.69 13.29 -7.35
CA ALA A 3 -5.40 12.63 -7.54
C ALA A 3 -5.32 11.25 -6.89
N MET A 4 -4.46 10.39 -7.43
CA MET A 4 -4.06 9.14 -6.81
C MET A 4 -2.56 8.92 -6.93
N VAL A 5 -1.94 8.53 -5.83
CA VAL A 5 -0.56 8.06 -5.79
C VAL A 5 -0.49 6.61 -6.27
N VAL A 6 0.32 6.38 -7.30
CA VAL A 6 0.51 5.08 -7.96
C VAL A 6 1.91 4.48 -7.75
N GLY A 7 2.73 5.11 -6.91
CA GLY A 7 4.01 4.57 -6.47
C GLY A 7 3.88 3.52 -5.35
N PHE A 8 5.01 2.98 -4.92
CA PHE A 8 5.08 1.97 -3.86
C PHE A 8 4.83 2.57 -2.46
N PRO A 9 4.39 1.77 -1.49
CA PRO A 9 4.60 2.15 -0.10
C PRO A 9 6.09 2.37 0.15
N LYS A 10 6.41 3.25 1.11
CA LYS A 10 7.78 3.59 1.50
C LYS A 10 8.58 4.44 0.49
N THR A 11 7.95 4.94 -0.56
CA THR A 11 8.52 5.95 -1.48
C THR A 11 8.02 7.37 -1.17
N GLY A 12 7.66 7.66 0.09
CA GLY A 12 7.27 9.00 0.51
C GLY A 12 5.78 9.32 0.58
N THR A 13 4.92 8.31 0.52
CA THR A 13 3.46 8.47 0.59
C THR A 13 3.01 9.38 1.73
N THR A 14 3.55 9.22 2.95
CA THR A 14 3.21 10.08 4.11
C THR A 14 3.64 11.54 3.94
N THR A 15 4.77 11.79 3.27
CA THR A 15 5.20 13.17 2.95
C THR A 15 4.19 13.80 1.99
N ILE A 16 3.80 13.10 0.93
CA ILE A 16 2.77 13.56 -0.01
C ILE A 16 1.43 13.80 0.71
N THR A 17 0.99 12.85 1.55
CA THR A 17 -0.22 12.99 2.36
C THR A 17 -0.21 14.27 3.18
N ARG A 18 0.88 14.54 3.90
CA ARG A 18 0.97 15.73 4.75
C ARG A 18 1.02 17.01 3.92
N ALA A 19 1.81 17.06 2.85
CA ALA A 19 1.90 18.23 1.97
C ALA A 19 0.54 18.62 1.38
N LEU A 20 -0.18 17.64 0.81
CA LEU A 20 -1.51 17.87 0.25
C LEU A 20 -2.52 18.25 1.34
N SER A 21 -2.47 17.61 2.51
CA SER A 21 -3.37 17.92 3.62
C SER A 21 -3.17 19.35 4.14
N THR A 22 -1.93 19.79 4.29
CA THR A 22 -1.62 21.15 4.74
C THR A 22 -1.98 22.20 3.70
N ALA A 23 -2.00 21.83 2.42
CA ALA A 23 -2.46 22.66 1.31
C ALA A 23 -3.99 22.61 1.11
N GLY A 24 -4.73 21.99 2.04
CA GLY A 24 -6.20 22.03 2.08
C GLY A 24 -6.91 20.84 1.42
N TRP A 25 -6.20 19.87 0.84
CA TRP A 25 -6.83 18.66 0.30
C TRP A 25 -7.15 17.64 1.38
N ARG A 26 -8.33 17.01 1.30
CA ARG A 26 -8.68 15.86 2.14
C ARG A 26 -8.07 14.60 1.56
N THR A 27 -7.11 13.99 2.24
CA THR A 27 -6.41 12.80 1.73
C THR A 27 -6.90 11.49 2.37
N ALA A 28 -7.12 10.46 1.55
CA ALA A 28 -7.29 9.08 1.99
C ALA A 28 -5.93 8.36 1.98
N HIS A 29 -5.46 7.90 3.13
CA HIS A 29 -4.13 7.29 3.28
C HIS A 29 -4.21 5.93 3.99
N TRP A 30 -4.03 4.85 3.23
CA TRP A 30 -3.99 3.44 3.66
C TRP A 30 -5.27 2.93 4.33
N ARG A 31 -5.66 3.52 5.47
CA ARG A 31 -6.86 3.22 6.23
C ARG A 31 -7.56 4.52 6.61
N ILE A 32 -8.87 4.52 6.41
CA ILE A 32 -9.79 5.60 6.74
C ILE A 32 -10.94 5.04 7.61
N ASN A 33 -11.87 5.89 8.03
CA ASN A 33 -13.02 5.47 8.86
C ASN A 33 -13.88 4.40 8.15
N GLU A 34 -13.99 4.50 6.83
CA GLU A 34 -14.76 3.61 5.97
C GLU A 34 -14.10 2.22 5.79
N GLY A 35 -12.78 2.12 5.99
CA GLY A 35 -12.03 0.88 5.81
C GLY A 35 -10.61 1.08 5.25
N PHE A 36 -10.05 0.01 4.70
CA PHE A 36 -8.79 0.11 3.97
C PHE A 36 -9.06 0.62 2.56
N VAL A 37 -8.34 1.66 2.15
CA VAL A 37 -8.58 2.36 0.88
C VAL A 37 -8.50 1.41 -0.31
N GLY A 38 -7.47 0.55 -0.36
CA GLY A 38 -7.33 -0.40 -1.46
C GLY A 38 -8.42 -1.46 -1.55
N ILE A 39 -8.98 -1.88 -0.40
CA ILE A 39 -10.10 -2.83 -0.38
C ILE A 39 -11.36 -2.16 -0.91
N LEU A 40 -11.60 -0.91 -0.52
CA LEU A 40 -12.77 -0.15 -0.99
C LEU A 40 -12.72 0.05 -2.50
N ILE A 41 -11.56 0.43 -3.05
CA ILE A 41 -11.35 0.57 -4.50
C ILE A 41 -11.63 -0.74 -5.21
N GLN A 42 -10.99 -1.83 -4.77
CA GLN A 42 -11.16 -3.14 -5.40
C GLN A 42 -12.63 -3.60 -5.36
N ALA A 43 -13.29 -3.47 -4.21
CA ALA A 43 -14.68 -3.89 -4.02
C ALA A 43 -15.66 -3.07 -4.87
N ASN A 44 -15.35 -1.81 -5.19
CA ASN A 44 -16.16 -1.02 -6.11
C ASN A 44 -16.04 -1.53 -7.54
N ILE A 45 -14.80 -1.73 -8.01
CA ILE A 45 -14.54 -2.23 -9.37
C ILE A 45 -15.17 -3.61 -9.57
N GLU A 46 -14.98 -4.53 -8.61
CA GLU A 46 -15.61 -5.87 -8.63
C GLU A 46 -17.14 -5.82 -8.66
N ALA A 47 -17.74 -4.76 -8.09
CA ALA A 47 -19.18 -4.55 -8.08
C ALA A 47 -19.68 -3.75 -9.30
N GLY A 48 -18.82 -3.44 -10.27
CA GLY A 48 -19.17 -2.61 -11.43
C GLY A 48 -19.49 -1.15 -11.08
N ARG A 49 -19.01 -0.65 -9.94
CA ARG A 49 -19.17 0.74 -9.52
C ARG A 49 -17.91 1.55 -9.85
N PRO A 50 -18.03 2.89 -9.97
CA PRO A 50 -16.86 3.76 -10.08
C PRO A 50 -15.85 3.47 -8.97
N ALA A 51 -14.56 3.38 -9.34
CA ALA A 51 -13.51 2.94 -8.43
C ALA A 51 -13.47 3.68 -7.08
N PHE A 52 -13.79 4.98 -7.06
CA PHE A 52 -13.78 5.81 -5.84
C PHE A 52 -15.17 6.07 -5.24
N ALA A 53 -16.19 5.28 -5.59
CA ALA A 53 -17.50 5.38 -4.97
C ALA A 53 -17.42 5.22 -3.43
N GLY A 54 -18.01 6.14 -2.67
CA GLY A 54 -17.90 6.22 -1.21
C GLY A 54 -16.63 6.91 -0.70
N LEU A 55 -15.79 7.46 -1.57
CA LEU A 55 -14.59 8.25 -1.23
C LEU A 55 -14.71 9.71 -1.68
N GLU A 56 -15.91 10.19 -2.01
CA GLU A 56 -16.16 11.51 -2.60
C GLU A 56 -15.77 12.67 -1.68
N ARG A 57 -15.73 12.43 -0.37
CA ARG A 57 -15.24 13.40 0.64
C ARG A 57 -13.71 13.55 0.66
N TYR A 58 -12.97 12.83 -0.18
CA TYR A 58 -11.53 12.96 -0.29
C TYR A 58 -11.15 13.49 -1.67
N ASP A 59 -10.16 14.37 -1.67
CA ASP A 59 -9.60 14.97 -2.88
C ASP A 59 -8.52 14.06 -3.48
N ALA A 60 -7.75 13.34 -2.65
CA ALA A 60 -6.69 12.47 -3.12
C ALA A 60 -6.56 11.15 -2.36
N VAL A 61 -6.25 10.07 -3.09
CA VAL A 61 -5.77 8.80 -2.53
C VAL A 61 -4.25 8.81 -2.51
N THR A 62 -3.63 8.83 -1.33
CA THR A 62 -2.17 8.98 -1.20
C THR A 62 -1.46 7.68 -0.82
N GLN A 63 -2.21 6.65 -0.43
CA GLN A 63 -1.73 5.29 -0.27
C GLN A 63 -2.91 4.32 -0.32
N ALA A 64 -2.81 3.25 -1.13
CA ALA A 64 -3.88 2.27 -1.30
C ALA A 64 -3.42 0.81 -1.16
N ASP A 65 -2.12 0.54 -0.96
CA ASP A 65 -1.63 -0.83 -0.76
C ASP A 65 -2.12 -1.43 0.55
N VAL A 66 -2.54 -2.69 0.53
CA VAL A 66 -2.95 -3.45 1.71
C VAL A 66 -2.30 -4.82 1.64
N CYS A 67 -1.24 -5.04 2.42
CA CYS A 67 -0.58 -6.35 2.47
C CYS A 67 -0.66 -6.91 3.89
N LEU A 68 -1.71 -7.69 4.18
CA LEU A 68 -1.95 -8.34 5.47
C LEU A 68 -2.30 -9.83 5.25
N PRO A 69 -1.35 -10.65 4.76
CA PRO A 69 -1.62 -12.03 4.36
C PRO A 69 -2.13 -12.91 5.52
N GLY A 70 -1.72 -12.65 6.77
CA GLY A 70 -2.25 -13.34 7.94
C GLY A 70 -3.75 -13.11 8.20
N ARG A 71 -4.36 -12.10 7.56
CA ARG A 71 -5.80 -11.82 7.57
C ARG A 71 -6.48 -12.16 6.24
N GLY A 72 -5.74 -12.73 5.29
CA GLY A 72 -6.22 -12.98 3.92
C GLY A 72 -6.52 -11.70 3.14
N LEU A 73 -5.88 -10.58 3.48
CA LEU A 73 -6.06 -9.30 2.79
C LEU A 73 -4.80 -8.95 2.02
N ASN A 74 -4.89 -8.84 0.70
CA ASN A 74 -3.79 -8.47 -0.17
C ASN A 74 -4.31 -7.74 -1.40
N PHE A 75 -4.20 -6.41 -1.42
CA PHE A 75 -4.77 -5.54 -2.44
C PHE A 75 -3.77 -4.44 -2.79
N TRP A 76 -3.56 -4.21 -4.08
CA TRP A 76 -2.54 -3.29 -4.58
C TRP A 76 -3.06 -2.52 -5.80
N PRO A 77 -4.18 -1.79 -5.68
CA PRO A 77 -4.75 -1.07 -6.82
C PRO A 77 -3.79 -0.02 -7.39
N ASN A 78 -2.81 0.45 -6.61
CA ASN A 78 -1.74 1.33 -7.07
C ASN A 78 -0.68 0.61 -7.93
N LEU A 79 -0.58 -0.72 -7.86
CA LEU A 79 0.38 -1.51 -8.65
C LEU A 79 -0.28 -2.35 -9.74
N ASP A 80 -1.61 -2.44 -9.77
CA ASP A 80 -2.34 -3.22 -10.76
C ASP A 80 -2.74 -2.32 -11.94
N LEU A 81 -2.11 -2.51 -13.10
CA LEU A 81 -2.37 -1.70 -14.30
C LEU A 81 -3.81 -1.81 -14.79
N THR A 82 -4.49 -2.94 -14.57
CA THR A 82 -5.89 -3.12 -14.98
C THR A 82 -6.81 -2.27 -14.11
N VAL A 83 -6.46 -2.16 -12.81
CA VAL A 83 -7.16 -1.27 -11.88
C VAL A 83 -6.86 0.19 -12.22
N LEU A 84 -5.61 0.54 -12.51
CA LEU A 84 -5.25 1.91 -12.92
C LEU A 84 -5.95 2.33 -14.21
N ASP A 85 -6.05 1.44 -15.19
CA ASP A 85 -6.81 1.67 -16.43
C ASP A 85 -8.30 1.90 -16.16
N THR A 86 -8.88 1.10 -15.26
CA THR A 86 -10.25 1.28 -14.81
C THR A 86 -10.45 2.64 -14.14
N ILE A 87 -9.54 3.03 -13.24
CA ILE A 87 -9.60 4.33 -12.57
C ILE A 87 -9.48 5.47 -13.59
N ARG A 88 -8.55 5.40 -14.55
CA ARG A 88 -8.40 6.42 -15.58
C ARG A 88 -9.67 6.56 -16.42
N ARG A 89 -10.31 5.45 -16.80
CA ARG A 89 -11.59 5.48 -17.53
C ARG A 89 -12.70 6.12 -16.71
N ASP A 90 -12.84 5.74 -15.44
CA ASP A 90 -13.90 6.24 -14.57
C ASP A 90 -13.67 7.70 -14.12
N TYR A 91 -12.42 8.13 -14.08
CA TYR A 91 -11.99 9.46 -13.61
C TYR A 91 -10.89 10.03 -14.54
N PRO A 92 -11.25 10.49 -15.76
CA PRO A 92 -10.28 10.95 -16.75
C PRO A 92 -9.43 12.15 -16.27
N ASP A 93 -9.97 12.95 -15.35
CA ASP A 93 -9.28 14.11 -14.77
C ASP A 93 -8.41 13.81 -13.54
N CYS A 94 -8.42 12.57 -13.04
CA CYS A 94 -7.64 12.20 -11.87
C CYS A 94 -6.13 12.27 -12.17
N LEU A 95 -5.37 13.08 -11.46
CA LEU A 95 -3.91 13.13 -11.58
C LEU A 95 -3.29 11.85 -10.99
N PHE A 96 -2.58 11.08 -11.81
CA PHE A 96 -1.74 9.97 -11.34
C PHE A 96 -0.36 10.49 -10.96
N ILE A 97 0.02 10.25 -9.71
CA ILE A 97 1.29 10.68 -9.13
C ILE A 97 2.18 9.44 -8.95
N LEU A 98 3.17 9.27 -9.81
CA LEU A 98 4.21 8.26 -9.65
C LEU A 98 5.35 8.84 -8.82
N ASN A 99 5.28 8.67 -7.50
CA ASN A 99 6.36 9.01 -6.59
C ASN A 99 7.38 7.86 -6.53
N THR A 100 8.54 8.08 -7.15
CA THR A 100 9.64 7.13 -7.14
C THR A 100 10.61 7.42 -5.99
N ARG A 101 11.52 6.47 -5.77
CA ARG A 101 12.66 6.59 -4.88
C ARG A 101 13.66 5.53 -5.30
N ASP A 102 14.95 5.77 -5.04
CA ASP A 102 16.00 4.75 -5.18
C ASP A 102 15.51 3.35 -4.68
N PRO A 103 15.54 2.31 -5.54
CA PRO A 103 15.03 0.98 -5.20
C PRO A 103 15.69 0.38 -3.95
N ALA A 104 17.01 0.52 -3.79
CA ALA A 104 17.72 -0.01 -2.63
C ALA A 104 17.25 0.65 -1.32
N LYS A 105 17.09 1.98 -1.29
CA LYS A 105 16.50 2.71 -0.15
C LYS A 105 15.05 2.33 0.12
N THR A 106 14.29 2.05 -0.93
CA THR A 106 12.89 1.58 -0.82
C THR A 106 12.84 0.20 -0.17
N ILE A 107 13.66 -0.74 -0.62
CA ILE A 107 13.79 -2.10 -0.08
C ILE A 107 14.22 -2.07 1.39
N ALA A 108 15.26 -1.30 1.72
CA ALA A 108 15.72 -1.13 3.10
C ALA A 108 14.57 -0.64 3.99
N SER A 109 13.75 0.29 3.51
CA SER A 109 12.57 0.75 4.24
C SER A 109 11.46 -0.29 4.36
N MET A 110 11.21 -1.12 3.34
CA MET A 110 10.27 -2.24 3.40
C MET A 110 10.72 -3.33 4.38
N ARG A 111 12.03 -3.58 4.49
CA ARG A 111 12.60 -4.53 5.45
C ARG A 111 12.41 -4.05 6.89
N GLY A 112 12.67 -2.76 7.14
CA GLY A 112 12.56 -2.15 8.48
C GLY A 112 11.13 -1.93 8.98
N TRP A 113 10.11 -1.90 8.12
CA TRP A 113 8.74 -1.58 8.53
C TRP A 113 7.83 -2.81 8.62
N GLY A 114 7.47 -3.22 9.85
CA GLY A 114 6.41 -4.19 10.11
C GLY A 114 6.53 -5.51 9.32
N ARG A 115 7.77 -5.93 9.05
CA ARG A 115 8.11 -7.10 8.22
C ARG A 115 7.39 -7.07 6.85
N LEU A 116 7.22 -5.90 6.23
CA LEU A 116 6.51 -5.75 4.95
C LEU A 116 7.14 -6.60 3.86
N HIS A 117 8.47 -6.65 3.76
CA HIS A 117 9.17 -7.57 2.84
C HIS A 117 8.67 -9.02 2.99
N ARG A 118 8.55 -9.53 4.22
CA ARG A 118 8.06 -10.89 4.50
C ARG A 118 6.60 -11.06 4.13
N ARG A 119 5.78 -10.03 4.33
CA ARG A 119 4.35 -10.07 3.94
C ARG A 119 4.20 -10.12 2.42
N ILE A 120 4.98 -9.33 1.69
CA ILE A 120 5.02 -9.32 0.23
C ILE A 120 5.44 -10.71 -0.28
N MET A 121 6.51 -11.31 0.24
CA MET A 121 6.94 -12.67 -0.16
C MET A 121 5.88 -13.75 0.09
N LEU A 122 5.01 -13.58 1.09
CA LEU A 122 3.97 -14.55 1.45
C LEU A 122 2.65 -14.35 0.67
N ALA A 123 2.53 -13.30 -0.13
CA ALA A 123 1.34 -12.92 -0.87
C ALA A 123 1.59 -12.93 -2.39
N GLU A 124 0.53 -12.98 -3.19
CA GLU A 124 0.61 -12.72 -4.64
C GLU A 124 0.43 -11.23 -4.88
N VAL A 125 1.50 -10.51 -5.21
CA VAL A 125 1.45 -9.06 -5.43
C VAL A 125 1.56 -8.81 -6.94
N PRO A 126 0.87 -7.80 -7.51
CA PRO A 126 1.05 -7.47 -8.93
C PRO A 126 2.52 -7.32 -9.31
N GLY A 127 2.94 -8.05 -10.34
CA GLY A 127 4.33 -8.07 -10.80
C GLY A 127 5.32 -8.84 -9.91
N LEU A 128 4.89 -9.45 -8.80
CA LEU A 128 5.75 -10.25 -7.93
C LEU A 128 5.02 -11.53 -7.45
N PRO A 129 5.30 -12.69 -8.07
CA PRO A 129 4.70 -13.96 -7.68
C PRO A 129 4.99 -14.35 -6.24
N LYS A 130 4.08 -15.10 -5.63
CA LYS A 130 4.23 -15.60 -4.26
C LYS A 130 5.51 -16.42 -4.14
N GLY A 131 6.31 -16.12 -3.10
CA GLY A 131 7.58 -16.77 -2.83
C GLY A 131 8.79 -16.10 -3.48
N CYS A 132 8.61 -15.16 -4.40
CA CYS A 132 9.65 -14.28 -4.96
C CYS A 132 9.89 -13.05 -4.07
N GLY A 133 10.95 -12.28 -4.35
CA GLY A 133 11.33 -11.09 -3.58
C GLY A 133 12.21 -11.44 -2.37
N ARG A 134 12.96 -12.54 -2.46
CA ARG A 134 13.86 -13.03 -1.41
C ARG A 134 15.16 -12.23 -1.39
N SER A 135 15.69 -11.93 -2.57
CA SER A 135 16.88 -11.11 -2.76
C SER A 135 16.53 -9.66 -3.06
N ASP A 136 17.48 -8.76 -2.80
CA ASP A 136 17.30 -7.34 -3.13
C ASP A 136 17.21 -7.17 -4.65
N ALA A 137 18.00 -7.89 -5.44
CA ALA A 137 17.92 -7.85 -6.91
C ALA A 137 16.52 -8.23 -7.47
N GLU A 138 15.82 -9.19 -6.85
CA GLU A 138 14.43 -9.50 -7.25
C GLU A 138 13.47 -8.34 -6.94
N LEU A 139 13.61 -7.72 -5.77
CA LEU A 139 12.78 -6.59 -5.37
C LEU A 139 13.10 -5.33 -6.19
N GLU A 140 14.37 -5.09 -6.52
CA GLU A 140 14.79 -3.98 -7.37
C GLU A 140 14.19 -4.11 -8.76
N ARG A 141 14.30 -5.30 -9.38
CA ARG A 141 13.66 -5.57 -10.68
C ARG A 141 12.16 -5.35 -10.63
N TRP A 142 11.49 -5.81 -9.57
CA TRP A 142 10.05 -5.61 -9.39
C TRP A 142 9.67 -4.13 -9.27
N ILE A 143 10.40 -3.35 -8.47
CA ILE A 143 10.18 -1.91 -8.31
C ILE A 143 10.39 -1.18 -9.63
N GLN A 144 11.51 -1.45 -10.32
CA GLN A 144 11.84 -0.83 -11.60
C GLN A 144 10.84 -1.22 -12.70
N ALA A 145 10.40 -2.48 -12.73
CA ALA A 145 9.42 -2.95 -13.70
C ALA A 145 8.08 -2.23 -13.55
N HIS A 146 7.62 -2.01 -12.31
CA HIS A 146 6.40 -1.23 -12.07
C HIS A 146 6.56 0.22 -12.54
N TYR A 147 7.67 0.88 -12.21
CA TYR A 147 7.94 2.25 -12.69
C TYR A 147 7.95 2.32 -14.21
N ALA A 148 8.66 1.40 -14.88
CA ALA A 148 8.70 1.33 -16.33
C ALA A 148 7.31 1.08 -16.94
N ALA A 149 6.51 0.20 -16.33
CA ALA A 149 5.17 -0.11 -16.83
C ALA A 149 4.20 1.07 -16.69
N VAL A 150 4.23 1.79 -15.56
CA VAL A 150 3.42 3.00 -15.36
C VAL A 150 3.85 4.10 -16.34
N ARG A 151 5.15 4.32 -16.54
CA ARG A 151 5.68 5.26 -17.55
C ARG A 151 5.23 4.89 -18.96
N LEU A 152 5.34 3.62 -19.34
CA LEU A 152 4.91 3.15 -20.65
C LEU A 152 3.40 3.37 -20.85
N ARG A 153 2.60 3.14 -19.80
CA ARG A 153 1.15 3.20 -19.89
C ARG A 153 0.59 4.63 -19.87
N PHE A 154 1.18 5.52 -19.06
CA PHE A 154 0.64 6.85 -18.75
C PHE A 154 1.62 8.01 -19.00
N GLY A 155 2.84 7.77 -19.47
CA GLY A 155 3.87 8.83 -19.57
C GLY A 155 3.54 9.98 -20.53
N VAL A 156 2.62 9.76 -21.47
CA VAL A 156 2.11 10.78 -22.40
C VAL A 156 0.77 11.39 -21.95
N ASP A 157 0.22 10.92 -20.83
CA ASP A 157 -1.05 11.38 -20.29
C ASP A 157 -0.86 12.75 -19.61
N PRO A 158 -1.60 13.80 -19.98
CA PRO A 158 -1.48 15.12 -19.34
C PRO A 158 -1.91 15.11 -17.87
N ARG A 159 -2.61 14.05 -17.42
CA ARG A 159 -2.99 13.81 -16.04
C ARG A 159 -2.08 12.80 -15.36
N PHE A 160 -0.79 12.80 -15.70
CA PHE A 160 0.26 12.02 -15.07
C PHE A 160 1.44 12.91 -14.68
N VAL A 161 2.01 12.67 -13.50
CA VAL A 161 3.26 13.29 -13.06
C VAL A 161 4.15 12.26 -12.38
N GLU A 162 5.45 12.37 -12.63
CA GLU A 162 6.47 11.55 -12.02
C GLU A 162 7.55 12.45 -11.39
N PHE A 163 8.04 12.04 -10.22
CA PHE A 163 9.23 12.60 -9.60
C PHE A 163 9.84 11.60 -8.61
N ASP A 164 11.15 11.70 -8.37
CA ASP A 164 11.78 11.07 -7.20
C ASP A 164 11.45 11.91 -5.96
N ILE A 165 10.95 11.28 -4.90
CA ILE A 165 10.63 11.96 -3.64
C ILE A 165 11.85 12.62 -2.98
N GLU A 166 13.06 12.16 -3.27
CA GLU A 166 14.30 12.72 -2.74
C GLU A 166 14.88 13.85 -3.62
N ASP A 167 14.28 14.12 -4.79
CA ASP A 167 14.65 15.26 -5.63
C ASP A 167 14.28 16.58 -4.93
N PRO A 168 15.21 17.55 -4.83
CA PRO A 168 14.91 18.89 -4.32
C PRO A 168 13.73 19.58 -5.00
N ALA A 169 13.49 19.31 -6.29
CA ALA A 169 12.38 19.86 -7.08
C ALA A 169 11.05 19.11 -6.89
N ALA A 170 11.01 17.98 -6.16
CA ALA A 170 9.82 17.16 -6.00
C ALA A 170 8.60 17.91 -5.47
N ARG A 171 8.82 18.86 -4.54
CA ARG A 171 7.77 19.75 -4.03
C ARG A 171 7.16 20.57 -5.17
N ASP A 172 8.00 21.22 -5.94
CA ASP A 172 7.58 22.20 -6.93
C ASP A 172 6.91 21.50 -8.13
N ILE A 173 7.39 20.31 -8.51
CA ILE A 173 6.74 19.44 -9.49
C ILE A 173 5.32 19.06 -9.02
N LEU A 174 5.17 18.62 -7.76
CA LEU A 174 3.86 18.27 -7.22
C LEU A 174 2.94 19.49 -7.11
N ALA A 175 3.46 20.64 -6.69
CA ALA A 175 2.73 21.90 -6.60
C ALA A 175 2.17 22.31 -7.98
N ALA A 176 3.02 22.31 -9.00
CA ALA A 176 2.63 22.63 -10.37
C ALA A 176 1.56 21.66 -10.92
N ALA A 177 1.74 20.35 -10.72
CA ALA A 177 0.80 19.34 -11.22
C ALA A 177 -0.57 19.39 -10.51
N THR A 178 -0.60 19.77 -9.24
CA THR A 178 -1.84 19.85 -8.44
C THR A 178 -2.49 21.22 -8.45
N GLY A 179 -1.78 22.26 -8.86
CA GLY A 179 -2.20 23.66 -8.76
C GLY A 179 -2.28 24.17 -7.32
N LEU A 180 -1.58 23.53 -6.39
CA LEU A 180 -1.60 23.88 -4.97
C LEU A 180 -0.35 24.65 -4.56
N ASP A 181 -0.52 25.58 -3.63
CA ASP A 181 0.60 26.09 -2.84
C ASP A 181 0.96 25.09 -1.73
N LEU A 182 2.04 24.33 -1.95
CA LEU A 182 2.54 23.36 -0.98
C LEU A 182 3.39 24.07 0.09
N VAL A 183 2.71 24.62 1.09
CA VAL A 183 3.31 25.33 2.23
C VAL A 183 4.19 24.45 3.14
N TRP A 184 4.09 23.13 3.02
CA TRP A 184 4.90 22.17 3.78
C TRP A 184 5.53 21.11 2.87
N TRP A 185 6.84 20.90 3.05
CA TRP A 185 7.57 19.79 2.44
C TRP A 185 8.65 19.27 3.40
N GLY A 186 8.81 17.96 3.49
CA GLY A 186 9.85 17.37 4.33
C GLY A 186 9.60 15.91 4.71
N ARG A 187 10.41 15.41 5.63
CA ARG A 187 10.39 14.00 6.04
C ARG A 187 9.44 13.78 7.22
N ALA A 188 8.20 13.39 6.96
CA ALA A 188 7.20 13.13 8.01
C ALA A 188 7.48 11.84 8.81
N ASN A 189 8.13 10.85 8.19
CA ASN A 189 8.46 9.56 8.82
C ASN A 189 9.94 9.51 9.24
N ARG A 190 10.26 10.01 10.44
CA ARG A 190 11.54 9.69 11.09
C ARG A 190 11.40 8.33 11.79
N THR A 191 12.14 7.32 11.35
CA THR A 191 12.37 6.13 12.16
C THR A 191 13.28 6.54 13.31
N ASN A 192 12.77 6.65 14.54
CA ASN A 192 13.62 6.88 15.72
C ASN A 192 14.49 5.63 15.94
N LEU A 193 15.76 5.70 15.52
CA LEU A 193 16.79 4.71 15.82
C LEU A 193 17.10 4.61 17.33
N ALA A 194 16.65 5.58 18.13
CA ALA A 194 16.89 5.64 19.58
C ALA A 194 16.10 4.62 20.44
N ARG A 195 15.33 3.71 19.85
CA ARG A 195 14.56 2.68 20.59
C ARG A 195 15.11 1.25 20.46
N GLN A 196 16.28 1.05 19.87
CA GLN A 196 16.91 -0.29 19.74
C GLN A 196 18.19 -0.49 20.56
N SER A 197 18.55 0.44 21.45
CA SER A 197 19.78 0.37 22.26
C SER A 197 19.55 0.40 23.77
N THR A 198 18.43 -0.14 24.27
CA THR A 198 18.26 -0.45 25.70
C THR A 198 17.73 -1.87 25.85
N GLY A 199 18.66 -2.82 25.96
CA GLY A 199 18.35 -4.24 26.09
C GLY A 199 19.56 -5.16 26.30
N GLY A 200 20.63 -4.67 26.93
CA GLY A 200 21.53 -5.48 27.77
C GLY A 200 21.30 -4.98 29.21
N THR A 201 21.30 -5.76 30.29
CA THR A 201 22.00 -7.00 30.62
C THR A 201 21.39 -7.50 31.94
N GLN A 202 21.13 -8.81 32.08
CA GLN A 202 21.05 -9.60 33.33
C GLN A 202 20.69 -11.03 32.86
N GLY A 203 21.35 -12.14 33.20
CA GLY A 203 22.13 -12.49 34.38
C GLY A 203 21.60 -13.85 34.88
N SER A 204 22.25 -14.94 34.43
CA SER A 204 22.35 -16.31 34.99
C SER A 204 21.38 -16.82 36.08
N SER A 205 20.77 -18.00 35.83
CA SER A 205 20.79 -19.26 36.64
C SER A 205 19.59 -20.13 36.22
N GLY A 206 19.70 -21.36 35.70
CA GLY A 206 20.17 -22.59 36.34
C GLY A 206 18.98 -23.56 36.50
N GLY A 207 19.02 -24.79 35.94
CA GLY A 207 17.97 -25.79 36.19
C GLY A 207 17.79 -26.89 35.14
N SER A 208 18.40 -28.04 35.42
CA SER A 208 18.26 -29.36 34.76
C SER A 208 16.82 -29.90 34.76
N GLY A 209 16.44 -30.73 33.77
CA GLY A 209 15.33 -31.67 33.96
C GLY A 209 14.64 -32.27 32.71
N SER A 210 15.15 -33.41 32.25
CA SER A 210 14.40 -34.59 31.77
C SER A 210 13.56 -34.60 30.47
N ARG A 211 13.71 -35.73 29.76
CA ARG A 211 12.97 -36.25 28.59
C ARG A 211 11.51 -36.57 28.94
N ILE A 212 10.63 -36.64 27.92
CA ILE A 212 9.73 -37.79 27.63
C ILE A 212 9.06 -37.61 26.26
N ALA A 213 8.72 -38.75 25.67
CA ALA A 213 8.41 -39.07 24.28
C ALA A 213 7.04 -38.68 23.72
N ARG A 214 7.02 -38.63 22.37
CA ARG A 214 5.97 -38.99 21.38
C ARG A 214 4.58 -39.38 21.89
N LYS A 215 3.55 -38.85 21.20
CA LYS A 215 2.53 -39.66 20.48
C LYS A 215 1.71 -38.77 19.52
N GLY A 216 1.52 -39.25 18.30
CA GLY A 216 0.76 -38.57 17.25
C GLY A 216 -0.76 -38.68 17.42
N LYS A 217 -1.49 -37.93 16.60
CA LYS A 217 -2.89 -38.17 16.26
C LYS A 217 -3.26 -37.49 14.93
N THR A 218 -3.44 -38.35 13.93
CA THR A 218 -4.57 -38.43 12.98
C THR A 218 -5.11 -37.16 12.31
N SER A 219 -4.94 -37.17 10.99
CA SER A 219 -5.77 -36.64 9.92
C SER A 219 -7.27 -36.48 10.23
N GLY A 220 -7.79 -35.28 9.98
CA GLY A 220 -9.21 -34.99 9.82
C GLY A 220 -9.40 -33.94 8.73
N VAL A 221 -9.85 -34.37 7.55
CA VAL A 221 -10.27 -33.50 6.45
C VAL A 221 -11.65 -32.95 6.81
N GLY A 222 -11.73 -31.64 7.10
CA GLY A 222 -12.98 -30.91 7.35
C GLY A 222 -13.32 -29.99 6.17
N PRO A 223 -14.62 -29.78 5.86
CA PRO A 223 -15.04 -29.27 4.56
C PRO A 223 -14.81 -27.76 4.41
N ASN A 224 -14.30 -27.41 3.24
CA ASN A 224 -14.53 -26.19 2.46
C ASN A 224 -14.99 -24.93 3.25
N ARG A 225 -14.04 -24.25 3.89
CA ARG A 225 -14.26 -22.91 4.45
C ARG A 225 -14.39 -21.91 3.30
N ARG A 226 -15.62 -21.59 2.91
CA ARG A 226 -15.91 -20.39 2.12
C ARG A 226 -15.20 -19.18 2.76
N PRO A 227 -14.40 -18.39 1.99
CA PRO A 227 -13.52 -17.39 2.57
C PRO A 227 -14.29 -16.30 3.30
N ALA A 228 -13.78 -15.90 4.47
CA ALA A 228 -14.35 -14.84 5.31
C ALA A 228 -14.57 -13.51 4.55
N MET A 229 -13.85 -13.33 3.44
CA MET A 229 -13.96 -12.25 2.45
C MET A 229 -15.40 -12.03 1.97
N LEU A 230 -16.13 -13.09 1.58
CA LEU A 230 -17.51 -12.97 1.08
C LEU A 230 -18.49 -12.52 2.17
N ARG A 231 -18.24 -12.88 3.44
CA ARG A 231 -19.09 -12.47 4.57
C ARG A 231 -18.88 -11.02 4.95
N TRP A 232 -17.64 -10.53 4.85
CA TRP A 232 -17.34 -9.12 5.11
C TRP A 232 -17.83 -8.21 3.97
N LEU A 233 -17.59 -8.58 2.70
CA LEU A 233 -18.15 -7.89 1.52
C LEU A 233 -19.68 -7.84 1.56
N LYS A 234 -20.35 -8.96 1.88
CA LYS A 234 -21.82 -8.98 2.05
C LYS A 234 -22.31 -8.10 3.21
N ARG A 235 -21.56 -7.96 4.30
CA ARG A 235 -21.90 -7.06 5.42
C ARG A 235 -21.71 -5.59 5.06
N LEU A 236 -20.67 -5.25 4.28
CA LEU A 236 -20.45 -3.89 3.78
C LEU A 236 -21.56 -3.50 2.79
N MET A 237 -21.90 -4.39 1.85
CA MET A 237 -22.97 -4.16 0.87
C MET A 237 -24.38 -4.09 1.47
N LYS A 238 -24.64 -4.78 2.59
CA LYS A 238 -25.94 -4.69 3.28
C LYS A 238 -26.16 -3.36 4.02
N ARG A 239 -25.10 -2.67 4.46
CA ARG A 239 -25.22 -1.39 5.18
C ARG A 239 -25.58 -0.20 4.27
N ASN A 240 -25.24 -0.25 2.98
CA ASN A 240 -25.57 0.83 2.03
C ASN A 240 -26.97 0.72 1.39
N LYS A 241 -27.77 -0.30 1.74
CA LYS A 241 -29.16 -0.43 1.26
C LYS A 241 -30.20 0.18 2.21
N THR A 242 -29.80 0.76 3.34
CA THR A 242 -30.73 1.22 4.39
C THR A 242 -30.82 2.74 4.53
N VAL A 243 -30.36 3.50 3.53
CA VAL A 243 -30.64 4.94 3.43
C VAL A 243 -31.21 5.21 2.04
N ARG A 244 -32.52 5.03 1.92
CA ARG A 244 -33.40 5.68 0.95
C ARG A 244 -34.68 6.02 1.70
#